data_AF-K9V9F3-F1
#
_entry.id   AF-K9V9F3-F1
#
_cell.length_a   1.000
_cell.length_b   1.000
_cell.length_c   1.000
_cell.angle_alpha   90.00
_cell.angle_beta   90.00
_cell.angle_gamma   90.00
#
_symmetry.space_group_name_H-M   'P 1'
#
loop_
_entity.id
_entity.type
_entity.pdbx_description
1 polymer ?
#
loop_
_entity_poly.entity_id
_entity_poly.type
_entity_poly.pdbx_seq_one_letter_code
_entity_poly.pdbx_strand_id
1 'polypeptide(L)' 'MILPGTTVRVKNVADTYYRYEGLVQRVSDGRVAVLFEGGNWDKLITFRLSELELVETTAGRKKAK' A
#
# COMPACT_ATOMS: atom_id res chain seq x y z
N MET A 1 -0.07 -10.25 -6.62
CA MET A 1 -0.19 -9.20 -7.66
C MET A 1 -0.70 -7.94 -6.97
N ILE A 2 -0.09 -6.77 -7.21
CA ILE A 2 -0.50 -5.51 -6.57
C ILE A 2 -1.52 -4.81 -7.46
N LEU A 3 -2.68 -4.49 -6.89
CA LEU A 3 -3.82 -3.87 -7.58
C LEU A 3 -4.38 -2.73 -6.72
N PRO A 4 -5.15 -1.79 -7.30
CA PRO A 4 -5.94 -0.85 -6.52
C PRO A 4 -6.78 -1.58 -5.46
N GLY A 5 -6.77 -1.07 -4.23
CA GLY A 5 -7.44 -1.67 -3.07
C GLY A 5 -6.61 -2.71 -2.31
N THR A 6 -5.40 -3.06 -2.77
CA THR A 6 -4.51 -3.94 -2.00
C THR A 6 -3.71 -3.18 -0.95
N THR A 7 -3.45 -3.81 0.19
CA THR A 7 -2.53 -3.29 1.21
C THR A 7 -1.10 -3.67 0.86
N VAL A 8 -0.21 -2.69 0.89
CA VAL A 8 1.22 -2.87 0.60
C VAL A 8 2.05 -2.28 1.72
N ARG A 9 3.26 -2.82 1.90
CA ARG A 9 4.29 -2.27 2.78
C ARG A 9 5.46 -1.77 1.95
N VAL A 10 6.04 -0.64 2.35
CA VAL A 10 7.28 -0.14 1.77
C VAL A 10 8.47 -0.93 2.33
N LYS A 11 9.24 -1.58 1.46
CA LYS A 11 10.42 -2.39 1.84
C LYS A 11 11.76 -1.71 1.55
N ASN A 12 11.76 -0.56 0.88
CA ASN A 12 12.97 0.22 0.65
C ASN A 12 13.47 0.84 1.97
N VAL A 13 14.61 0.36 2.46
CA VAL A 13 15.24 0.82 3.72
C VAL A 13 15.73 2.28 3.68
N ALA A 14 15.95 2.82 2.48
CA ALA A 14 16.41 4.19 2.29
C ALA A 14 15.25 5.20 2.17
N ASP A 15 14.01 4.74 2.25
CA ASP A 15 12.82 5.58 2.13
C ASP A 15 12.26 5.97 3.52
N THR A 16 11.78 7.21 3.65
CA THR A 16 11.15 7.70 4.90
C THR A 16 9.95 6.85 5.33
N TYR A 17 9.25 6.24 4.38
CA TYR A 17 8.10 5.38 4.63
C TYR A 17 8.50 3.91 4.86
N TYR A 18 9.77 3.59 5.08
CA TYR A 18 10.21 2.21 5.33
C TYR A 18 9.36 1.53 6.43
N ARG A 19 8.81 0.36 6.10
CA ARG A 19 7.87 -0.44 6.91
C ARG A 19 6.48 0.15 7.14
N TYR A 20 6.17 1.32 6.60
CA TYR A 20 4.80 1.82 6.61
C TYR A 20 3.94 1.00 5.65
N GLU A 21 2.69 0.78 6.07
CA GLU A 21 1.67 0.12 5.30
C GLU A 21 0.65 1.14 4.80
N GLY A 22 0.16 0.93 3.59
CA GLY A 22 -0.84 1.81 3.00
C GLY A 22 -1.68 1.10 1.95
N LEU A 23 -2.73 1.78 1.50
CA LEU A 23 -3.68 1.27 0.53
C LEU A 23 -3.32 1.75 -0.87
N VAL A 24 -3.20 0.83 -1.81
CA VAL A 24 -2.96 1.20 -3.21
C VAL A 24 -4.19 1.87 -3.80
N GLN A 25 -4.04 3.10 -4.28
CA GLN A 25 -5.12 3.86 -4.92
C GLN A 25 -5.11 3.69 -6.45
N ARG A 26 -3.93 3.63 -7.06
CA ARG A 26 -3.76 3.43 -8.52
C ARG A 26 -2.43 2.80 -8.86
N VAL A 27 -2.38 2.16 -10.03
CA VAL A 27 -1.18 1.60 -10.65
C VAL A 27 -1.10 2.13 -12.08
N SER A 28 0.03 2.73 -12.46
CA SER A 28 0.28 3.22 -13.82
C SER A 28 1.78 3.13 -14.10
N ASP A 29 2.16 2.64 -15.28
CA ASP A 29 3.54 2.69 -15.79
C ASP A 29 4.61 2.15 -14.80
N GLY A 30 4.29 1.05 -14.12
CA GLY A 30 5.19 0.43 -13.12
C GLY A 30 5.32 1.20 -11.80
N ARG A 31 4.52 2.25 -11.62
CA ARG A 31 4.42 3.04 -10.39
C ARG A 31 3.10 2.76 -9.68
N VAL A 32 3.14 2.88 -8.36
CA VAL A 32 2.02 2.58 -7.47
C VAL A 32 1.82 3.76 -6.54
N ALA A 33 0.63 4.37 -6.58
CA ALA A 33 0.28 5.40 -5.62
C ALA A 33 -0.34 4.74 -4.38
N VAL A 34 0.27 4.98 -3.22
CA VAL A 34 -0.09 4.41 -1.94
C VAL A 34 -0.59 5.53 -1.04
N LEU A 35 -1.80 5.37 -0.53
CA LEU A 35 -2.40 6.25 0.48
C LEU A 35 -1.99 5.75 1.86
N PHE A 36 -1.36 6.64 2.63
CA PHE A 36 -1.11 6.47 4.05
C PHE A 36 -2.10 7.33 4.83
N GLU A 37 -2.76 6.71 5.80
CA GLU A 37 -3.77 7.34 6.65
C GLU A 37 -3.32 7.23 8.11
N GLY A 38 -3.56 8.27 8.90
CA GLY A 38 -3.23 8.30 10.32
C GLY A 38 -3.86 9.50 11.03
N GLY A 39 -5.02 9.30 11.66
CA GLY A 39 -5.76 10.38 12.32
C GLY A 39 -6.35 11.35 11.31
N ASN A 40 -6.02 12.64 11.41
CA ASN A 40 -6.47 13.68 10.47
C ASN A 40 -5.46 13.95 9.33
N TRP A 41 -4.46 13.07 9.18
CA TRP A 41 -3.43 13.22 8.17
C TRP A 41 -3.50 12.09 7.17
N ASP A 42 -3.63 12.48 5.90
CA ASP A 42 -3.58 11.58 4.76
C ASP A 42 -2.51 12.05 3.78
N LYS A 43 -1.69 11.13 3.28
CA LYS A 43 -0.80 11.41 2.15
C LYS A 43 -0.75 10.30 1.13
N LEU A 44 -0.83 10.73 -0.12
CA LEU A 44 -0.69 9.90 -1.30
C LEU A 44 0.74 10.02 -1.85
N ILE A 45 1.51 8.94 -1.77
CA ILE A 45 2.91 8.89 -2.22
C ILE A 45 3.04 7.85 -3.32
N THR A 46 3.87 8.12 -4.32
CA THR A 46 4.07 7.22 -5.46
C THR A 46 5.41 6.50 -5.34
N PHE A 47 5.37 5.17 -5.38
CA PHE A 47 6.55 4.30 -5.33
C PHE A 47 6.72 3.53 -6.63
N ARG A 48 7.90 2.96 -6.86
CA ARG A 48 8.04 1.89 -7.85
C ARG A 48 7.49 0.58 -7.28
N LEU A 49 6.96 -0.27 -8.16
CA LEU A 49 6.48 -1.59 -7.77
C LEU A 49 7.54 -2.42 -7.03
N SER A 50 8.81 -2.27 -7.40
CA SER A 50 9.94 -2.97 -6.78
C SER A 50 10.23 -2.57 -5.33
N GLU A 51 9.72 -1.42 -4.88
CA GLU A 51 9.92 -0.88 -3.52
C GLU A 51 8.83 -1.31 -2.55
N LEU A 52 7.85 -2.06 -3.04
CA LEU A 52 6.69 -2.51 -2.28
C LEU A 52 6.69 -4.03 -2.11
N GLU A 53 6.07 -4.48 -1.03
CA GLU A 53 5.66 -5.87 -0.80
C GLU A 53 4.17 -5.93 -0.51
N LEU A 54 3.51 -7.00 -0.96
CA LEU A 54 2.10 -7.23 -0.64
C LEU A 54 1.99 -7.65 0.82
N VAL A 55 1.06 -7.04 1.56
CA VAL A 55 0.69 -7.51 2.90
C VAL A 55 -0.53 -8.40 2.75
N GLU A 56 -0.39 -9.69 3.10
CA GLU A 56 -1.54 -10.60 3.13
C GLU A 56 -2.47 -10.21 4.28
N THR A 57 -3.57 -9.54 3.94
CA THR A 57 -4.63 -9.28 4.91
C THR A 57 -5.52 -10.51 4.98
N THR A 58 -5.54 -11.18 6.14
CA THR A 58 -6.43 -12.33 6.40
C THR A 58 -7.92 -11.94 6.51
N ALA A 59 -8.27 -10.69 6.17
CA ALA A 59 -9.58 -10.07 6.38
C ALA A 59 -10.63 -10.37 5.29
N GLY A 60 -10.45 -11.44 4.50
CA GLY A 60 -11.41 -11.90 3.49
C GLY A 60 -12.46 -12.92 3.98
N ARG A 61 -12.45 -13.33 5.26
CA ARG A 61 -13.45 -14.28 5.82
C ARG A 61 -14.15 -13.72 7.07
N LYS A 62 -15.04 -12.74 6.87
CA LYS A 62 -16.20 -12.35 7.73
C LYS A 62 -16.78 -11.08 7.10
N LYS A 63 -18.01 -10.99 6.58
CA LYS A 63 -19.26 -11.64 6.93
C LYS A 63 -20.10 -11.86 5.66
N ALA A 64 -20.55 -13.10 5.44
CA ALA A 64 -21.84 -13.35 4.84
C ALA A 64 -22.82 -13.58 6.00
N LYS A 65 -23.81 -12.70 6.14
CA LYS A 65 -25.11 -13.01 6.72
C LYS A 65 -26.11 -11.97 6.24
#